data_AF-A0A933ITX9-F1
#
_entry.id   AF-A0A933ITX9-F1
#
_cell.length_a   1.000
_cell.length_b   1.000
_cell.length_c   1.000
_cell.angle_alpha   90.00
_cell.angle_beta   90.00
_cell.angle_gamma   90.00
#
_symmetry.space_group_name_H-M   'P 1'
#
loop_
_entity.id
_entity.type
_entity.pdbx_description
1 polymer ?
#
loop_
_entity_poly.entity_id
_entity_poly.type
_entity_poly.pdbx_seq_one_letter_code
_entity_poly.pdbx_strand_id
1 'polypeptide(L)'
;MSVKKVWTIFDRSQLYECYECSRCSGSCPATLAHHGLGPRKILLKCLQQGQEAVIEDPAIWYCTTCMVCQDRCPQEINIPELLTGL
;
A
#
# COMPACT_ATOMS: atom_id res chain seq x y z
N MET A 1 -4.96 16.01 -15.25
CA MET A 1 -4.19 14.77 -15.02
C MET A 1 -5.20 13.72 -14.59
N SER A 2 -5.42 12.68 -15.40
CA SER A 2 -6.42 11.65 -15.08
C SER A 2 -5.77 10.61 -14.17
N VAL A 3 -6.26 10.47 -12.94
CA VAL A 3 -5.88 9.37 -12.04
C VAL A 3 -6.11 8.05 -12.77
N LYS A 4 -5.06 7.22 -12.89
CA LYS A 4 -5.20 5.89 -13.49
C LYS A 4 -5.91 4.99 -12.50
N LYS A 5 -6.82 4.14 -12.98
CA LYS A 5 -7.48 3.17 -12.10
C LYS A 5 -6.45 2.16 -11.62
N VAL A 6 -6.34 1.93 -10.32
CA VAL A 6 -5.41 0.97 -9.70
C VAL A 6 -5.48 -0.42 -10.35
N TRP A 7 -6.67 -0.85 -10.77
CA TRP A 7 -6.93 -2.14 -11.44
C TRP A 7 -6.40 -2.24 -12.87
N THR A 8 -5.90 -1.13 -13.44
CA THR A 8 -5.21 -1.13 -14.73
C THR A 8 -3.70 -1.35 -14.57
N ILE A 9 -3.21 -1.24 -13.34
CA ILE A 9 -1.78 -1.36 -12.98
C ILE A 9 -1.55 -2.67 -12.22
N PHE A 10 -2.50 -3.06 -11.35
CA PHE A 10 -2.45 -4.27 -10.54
C PHE A 10 -3.57 -5.24 -10.88
N ASP A 11 -3.24 -6.53 -10.94
CA ASP A 11 -4.27 -7.56 -10.84
C ASP A 11 -4.76 -7.64 -9.39
N ARG A 12 -6.08 -7.57 -9.23
CA ARG A 12 -6.73 -7.68 -7.92
C ARG A 12 -6.40 -9.01 -7.24
N SER A 13 -6.16 -10.08 -8.01
CA SER A 13 -5.76 -11.40 -7.48
C SER A 13 -4.45 -11.32 -6.68
N GLN A 14 -3.44 -10.61 -7.19
CA GLN A 14 -2.13 -10.45 -6.54
C GLN A 14 -2.24 -9.75 -5.18
N LEU A 15 -3.16 -8.79 -5.07
CA LEU A 15 -3.38 -8.07 -3.82
C LEU A 15 -4.13 -8.95 -2.79
N TYR A 16 -4.98 -9.88 -3.24
CA TYR A 16 -5.69 -10.84 -2.38
C TYR A 16 -4.78 -11.91 -1.75
N GLU A 17 -3.59 -12.13 -2.29
CA GLU A 17 -2.59 -13.04 -1.69
C GLU A 17 -2.02 -12.50 -0.36
N CYS A 18 -2.39 -11.30 0.06
CA CYS A 18 -1.93 -10.74 1.34
C CYS A 18 -2.35 -11.60 2.54
N TYR A 19 -1.38 -12.25 3.20
CA TYR A 19 -1.59 -13.06 4.42
C TYR A 19 -1.84 -12.25 5.70
N GLU A 20 -1.95 -10.93 5.59
CA GLU A 20 -2.10 -10.02 6.73
C GLU A 20 -1.04 -10.14 7.85
N CYS A 21 0.11 -10.74 7.56
CA CYS A 21 1.19 -11.01 8.52
C CYS A 21 1.85 -9.75 9.12
N SER A 22 1.49 -8.55 8.66
CA SER A 22 1.96 -7.24 9.15
C SER A 22 3.47 -6.96 9.05
N ARG A 23 4.26 -7.79 8.36
CA ARG A 23 5.70 -7.58 8.15
C ARG A 23 6.00 -6.22 7.53
N CYS A 24 5.28 -5.87 6.47
CA CYS A 24 5.44 -4.59 5.78
C CYS A 24 5.18 -3.38 6.69
N SER A 25 4.18 -3.45 7.57
CA SER A 25 3.91 -2.40 8.56
C SER A 25 4.98 -2.34 9.64
N GLY A 26 5.44 -3.49 10.14
CA GLY A 26 6.49 -3.56 11.15
C GLY A 26 7.86 -3.05 10.68
N SER A 27 8.11 -3.05 9.37
CA SER A 27 9.36 -2.57 8.78
C SER A 27 9.28 -1.18 8.16
N CYS A 28 8.09 -0.57 8.09
CA CYS A 28 7.90 0.71 7.40
C CYS A 28 8.38 1.89 8.27
N PRO A 29 9.30 2.74 7.78
CA PRO A 29 9.80 3.90 8.53
C PRO A 29 8.68 4.87 8.92
N ALA A 30 7.71 5.10 8.04
CA ALA A 30 6.59 6.00 8.33
C ALA A 30 5.63 5.43 9.40
N THR A 31 5.45 4.10 9.44
CA THR A 31 4.73 3.44 10.54
C THR A 31 5.48 3.61 11.85
N LEU A 32 6.79 3.37 11.85
CA LEU A 32 7.65 3.47 13.04
C LEU A 32 7.79 4.90 13.56
N ALA A 33 7.73 5.90 12.69
CA ALA A 33 7.72 7.31 13.04
C ALA A 33 6.32 7.82 13.48
N HIS A 34 5.34 6.92 13.66
CA HIS A 34 3.98 7.25 14.11
C HIS A 34 3.22 8.23 13.21
N HIS A 35 3.52 8.24 11.90
CA HIS A 35 2.83 9.09 10.93
C HIS A 35 1.49 8.50 10.41
N GLY A 36 1.02 7.39 10.99
CA GLY A 36 -0.27 6.78 10.65
C GLY A 36 -0.28 5.96 9.35
N LEU A 37 0.75 6.08 8.49
CA LEU A 37 0.93 5.22 7.33
C LEU A 37 1.15 3.78 7.80
N GLY A 38 0.34 2.85 7.30
CA GLY A 38 0.54 1.42 7.46
C GLY A 38 0.39 0.75 6.10
N PRO A 39 1.46 0.24 5.46
CA PRO A 39 1.38 -0.38 4.14
C PRO A 39 0.29 -1.44 4.04
N ARG A 40 0.18 -2.35 5.02
CA ARG A 40 -0.90 -3.35 5.07
C ARG A 40 -2.28 -2.70 5.15
N LYS A 41 -2.43 -1.67 6.00
CA LYS A 41 -3.72 -0.99 6.20
C LYS A 41 -4.19 -0.33 4.90
N ILE A 42 -3.28 0.29 4.16
CA ILE A 42 -3.56 0.91 2.86
C ILE A 42 -3.96 -0.11 1.82
N LEU A 43 -3.20 -1.22 1.71
CA LEU A 43 -3.52 -2.31 0.80
C LEU A 43 -4.94 -2.85 1.05
N LEU A 44 -5.27 -3.14 2.31
CA LEU A 44 -6.60 -3.64 2.70
C LEU A 44 -7.69 -2.60 2.46
N LYS A 45 -7.41 -1.32 2.75
CA LYS A 45 -8.33 -0.23 2.44
C LYS A 45 -8.62 -0.17 0.94
N CYS A 46 -7.60 -0.26 0.08
CA CYS A 46 -7.76 -0.29 -1.37
C CYS A 46 -8.66 -1.45 -1.82
N LEU A 47 -8.44 -2.65 -1.27
CA LEU A 47 -9.20 -3.85 -1.61
C LEU A 47 -10.68 -3.77 -1.18
N GLN A 48 -10.95 -3.18 -0.02
CA GLN A 48 -12.28 -3.13 0.59
C GLN A 48 -13.10 -1.93 0.13
N GLN A 49 -12.47 -0.77 -0.02
CA GLN A 49 -13.13 0.53 -0.20
C GLN A 49 -12.80 1.17 -1.56
N GLY A 50 -11.86 0.60 -2.33
CA GLY A 50 -11.40 1.17 -3.59
C GLY A 50 -10.27 2.18 -3.41
N GLN A 51 -9.81 2.68 -4.55
CA GLN A 51 -8.66 3.59 -4.62
C GLN A 51 -8.96 4.98 -4.06
N GLU A 52 -10.20 5.46 -4.19
CA GLU A 52 -10.61 6.78 -3.76
C GLU A 52 -10.44 6.95 -2.25
N ALA A 53 -10.81 5.91 -1.48
CA ALA A 53 -10.62 5.90 -0.03
C ALA A 53 -9.14 5.94 0.40
N VAL A 54 -8.24 5.44 -0.46
CA VAL A 54 -6.79 5.52 -0.23
C VAL A 54 -6.29 6.93 -0.54
N ILE A 55 -6.71 7.52 -1.65
CA ILE A 55 -6.34 8.88 -2.08
C ILE A 55 -6.76 9.92 -1.02
N GLU A 56 -7.92 9.73 -0.39
CA GLU A 56 -8.42 10.61 0.67
C GLU A 56 -7.70 10.45 2.02
N ASP A 57 -6.89 9.39 2.20
CA ASP A 57 -6.15 9.19 3.44
C ASP A 57 -4.86 10.02 3.45
N PRO A 58 -4.74 11.06 4.30
CA PRO A 58 -3.55 11.91 4.34
C PRO A 58 -2.29 11.13 4.71
N ALA A 59 -2.42 9.95 5.33
CA ALA A 59 -1.29 9.13 5.71
C ALA A 59 -0.46 8.67 4.50
N ILE A 60 -1.05 8.56 3.29
CA ILE A 60 -0.34 8.08 2.09
C ILE A 60 0.88 8.93 1.75
N TRP A 61 0.85 10.23 2.06
CA TRP A 61 1.91 11.19 1.76
C TRP A 61 3.18 10.98 2.59
N TYR A 62 3.13 10.14 3.63
CA TYR A 62 4.32 9.75 4.38
C TYR A 62 5.06 8.57 3.76
N CYS A 63 4.55 7.98 2.67
CA CYS A 63 5.29 6.96 1.93
C CYS A 63 6.54 7.59 1.30
N THR A 64 7.72 7.13 1.71
CA THR A 64 9.01 7.59 1.18
C THR A 64 9.51 6.77 0.00
N THR A 65 8.66 5.90 -0.58
CA THR A 65 8.99 4.97 -1.68
C THR A 65 10.27 4.17 -1.46
N CYS A 66 10.62 3.87 -0.21
CA CYS A 66 11.85 3.16 0.17
C CYS A 66 11.83 1.63 -0.07
N MET A 67 10.74 1.09 -0.62
CA MET A 67 10.58 -0.32 -1.04
C MET A 67 10.64 -1.40 0.05
N VAL A 68 11.01 -1.07 1.29
CA VAL A 68 11.16 -2.06 2.38
C VAL A 68 9.91 -2.93 2.61
N CYS A 69 8.71 -2.41 2.37
CA CYS A 69 7.48 -3.18 2.52
C CYS A 69 7.33 -4.29 1.47
N GLN A 70 7.85 -4.09 0.26
CA GLN A 70 7.90 -5.11 -0.79
C GLN A 70 8.93 -6.18 -0.46
N ASP A 71 10.16 -5.76 -0.11
CA ASP A 71 11.28 -6.67 0.22
C ASP A 71 10.96 -7.62 1.39
N ARG A 72 10.10 -7.18 2.32
CA ARG A 72 9.69 -7.98 3.49
C ARG A 72 8.41 -8.79 3.25
N CYS A 73 7.72 -8.57 2.13
CA CYS A 73 6.47 -9.24 1.82
C CYS A 73 6.74 -10.66 1.30
N PRO A 74 6.25 -11.72 1.95
CA PRO A 74 6.42 -13.10 1.46
C PRO A 74 5.74 -13.36 0.12
N GLN A 75 4.86 -12.46 -0.32
CA GLN A 75 4.09 -12.52 -1.57
C GLN A 75 4.52 -11.42 -2.53
N GLU A 76 5.60 -10.69 -2.21
CA GLU A 76 6.22 -9.67 -3.07
C GLU A 76 5.27 -8.56 -3.55
N ILE A 77 4.20 -8.29 -2.78
CA ILE A 77 3.21 -7.25 -3.12
C ILE A 77 3.87 -5.87 -3.14
N ASN A 78 3.82 -5.20 -4.30
CA ASN A 78 4.42 -3.90 -4.53
C ASN A 78 3.51 -2.73 -4.07
N ILE A 79 3.40 -2.56 -2.74
CA ILE A 79 2.62 -1.46 -2.14
C ILE A 79 3.14 -0.05 -2.51
N PRO A 80 4.45 0.20 -2.65
CA PRO A 80 4.94 1.49 -3.12
C PRO A 80 4.42 1.85 -4.50
N GLU A 81 4.45 0.92 -5.45
CA GLU A 81 3.91 1.14 -6.80
C GLU A 81 2.40 1.34 -6.78
N LEU A 82 1.67 0.60 -5.92
CA LEU A 82 0.25 0.85 -5.65
C LEU A 82 0.02 2.32 -5.27
N LEU A 83 0.82 2.87 -4.36
CA LEU A 83 0.68 4.25 -3.89
C LEU A 83 1.09 5.29 -4.94
N THR A 84 2.17 5.06 -5.69
CA THR A 84 2.61 5.99 -6.73
C THR A 84 1.75 5.97 -8.00
N GLY A 85 0.96 4.91 -8.18
CA GLY A 85 0.05 4.75 -9.32
C GLY A 85 -1.32 5.43 -9.16
N LEU A 86 -1.64 5.90 -7.94
CA LEU A 86 -2.86 6.65 -7.60
C LEU A 86 -2.71 8.13 -7.97
#